data_AF-A0A956GYJ2-F1
#
_entry.id   AF-A0A956GYJ2-F1
#
_cell.length_a   1.000
_cell.length_b   1.000
_cell.length_c   1.000
_cell.angle_alpha   90.00
_cell.angle_beta   90.00
_cell.angle_gamma   90.00
#
_symmetry.space_group_name_H-M   'P 1'
#
loop_
_entity.id
_entity.type
_entity.pdbx_description
1 polymer ?
#
loop_
_entity_poly.entity_id
_entity_poly.type
_entity_poly.pdbx_seq_one_letter_code
_entity_poly.pdbx_strand_id
1 'polypeptide(L)'
;MEISDLEQMIQTAVAIEAKDGHLAHYLGERAAANDVLFGEQQRREALELFEGYIRSVPKLLAAAGAASVGTPVEEIMTKVMRAAVAYWEEPEDLVPDALGVLGLLDDAYYSLRMMQLVSERLQAEAGQTLIAEDLSALDAVVRDILGTDLTDVLDDLVILSLSNAPVDELIATLGDHSGISLPPAETSFAGVSVQELVEARLSFATGPNAGAYTVGGKREGLEDALIDILDNLCGKLGERMGESGGTLEANDAILRAGVGAVEERLREALGSAHPDLSLAVSLLVGGVLERLFAGEELDVDQLANMVHFVTDGLE
;
A
#
# COMPACT_ATOMS: atom_id res chain seq x y z
N MET A 1 -14.82 -11.43 17.07
CA MET A 1 -15.85 -10.50 16.63
C MET A 1 -16.77 -11.19 15.64
N GLU A 2 -18.08 -10.97 15.72
CA GLU A 2 -19.05 -11.48 14.74
C GLU A 2 -19.31 -10.45 13.63
N ILE A 3 -19.79 -10.91 12.46
CA ILE A 3 -20.07 -10.01 11.32
C ILE A 3 -21.11 -8.92 11.68
N SER A 4 -22.08 -9.24 12.54
CA SER A 4 -23.07 -8.26 13.01
C SER A 4 -22.44 -7.12 13.81
N ASP A 5 -21.34 -7.40 14.52
CA ASP A 5 -20.64 -6.38 15.33
C ASP A 5 -19.92 -5.40 14.40
N LEU A 6 -19.24 -5.91 13.35
CA LEU A 6 -18.65 -5.09 12.29
C LEU A 6 -19.68 -4.19 11.61
N GLU A 7 -20.82 -4.76 11.23
CA GLU A 7 -21.92 -4.00 10.62
C GLU A 7 -22.42 -2.89 11.54
N GLN A 8 -22.45 -3.12 12.85
CA GLN A 8 -22.84 -2.12 13.84
C GLN A 8 -21.77 -1.03 14.02
N MET A 9 -20.48 -1.38 14.05
CA MET A 9 -19.38 -0.42 14.08
C MET A 9 -19.42 0.49 12.85
N ILE A 10 -19.55 -0.08 11.65
CA ILE A 10 -19.68 0.65 10.39
C ILE A 10 -20.91 1.57 10.41
N GLN A 11 -22.07 1.09 10.88
CA GLN A 11 -23.26 1.95 11.01
C GLN A 11 -23.04 3.14 11.95
N THR A 12 -22.30 2.91 13.05
CA THR A 12 -21.95 3.95 14.01
C THR A 12 -21.01 4.97 13.39
N ALA A 13 -19.97 4.53 12.68
CA ALA A 13 -19.02 5.37 11.98
C ALA A 13 -19.68 6.24 10.90
N VAL A 14 -20.60 5.68 10.12
CA VAL A 14 -21.39 6.43 9.13
C VAL A 14 -22.27 7.49 9.81
N ALA A 15 -22.85 7.18 10.97
CA ALA A 15 -23.63 8.15 11.72
C ALA A 15 -22.77 9.29 12.30
N ILE A 16 -21.54 8.98 12.75
CA ILE A 16 -20.55 9.97 13.18
C ILE A 16 -20.17 10.86 12.00
N GLU A 17 -19.83 10.29 10.85
CA GLU A 17 -19.46 11.05 9.65
C GLU A 17 -20.60 11.96 9.18
N ALA A 18 -21.85 11.48 9.19
CA ALA A 18 -23.01 12.30 8.84
C ALA A 18 -23.23 13.49 9.79
N LYS A 19 -22.76 13.39 11.04
CA LYS A 19 -22.92 14.41 12.08
C LYS A 19 -21.74 15.38 12.13
N ASP A 20 -20.53 14.85 12.12
CA ASP A 20 -19.28 15.57 12.42
C ASP A 20 -18.44 15.84 11.16
N GLY A 21 -18.61 15.04 10.10
CA GLY A 21 -18.04 15.29 8.77
C GLY A 21 -16.51 15.24 8.70
N HIS A 22 -15.87 14.36 9.47
CA HIS A 22 -14.41 14.29 9.59
C HIS A 22 -13.74 13.95 8.26
N LEU A 23 -14.17 12.89 7.59
CA LEU A 23 -13.65 12.50 6.28
C LEU A 23 -13.97 13.58 5.23
N ALA A 24 -15.20 14.10 5.24
CA ALA A 24 -15.61 15.16 4.33
C ALA A 24 -14.75 16.43 4.47
N HIS A 25 -14.38 16.80 5.71
CA HIS A 25 -13.52 17.93 5.97
C HIS A 25 -12.09 17.67 5.49
N TYR A 26 -11.51 16.52 5.85
CA TYR A 26 -10.18 16.09 5.43
C TYR A 26 -10.01 16.09 3.91
N LEU A 27 -10.97 15.49 3.19
CA LEU A 27 -10.99 15.48 1.72
C LEU A 27 -11.10 16.89 1.13
N GLY A 28 -11.84 17.79 1.79
CA GLY A 28 -11.96 19.18 1.38
C GLY A 28 -10.67 19.97 1.55
N GLU A 29 -9.93 19.73 2.64
CA GLU A 29 -8.62 20.35 2.87
C GLU A 29 -7.59 19.87 1.85
N ARG A 30 -7.55 18.55 1.57
CA ARG A 30 -6.68 17.98 0.52
C ARG A 30 -7.02 18.52 -0.87
N ALA A 31 -8.30 18.60 -1.22
CA ALA A 31 -8.71 19.13 -2.51
C ALA A 31 -8.30 20.62 -2.67
N ALA A 32 -8.45 21.41 -1.59
CA ALA A 32 -8.00 22.79 -1.58
C ALA A 32 -6.48 22.93 -1.72
N ALA A 33 -5.70 22.04 -1.09
CA ALA A 33 -4.25 21.99 -1.23
C ALA A 33 -3.81 21.66 -2.67
N ASN A 34 -4.65 20.94 -3.43
CA ASN A 34 -4.42 20.58 -4.83
C ASN A 34 -5.08 21.54 -5.84
N ASP A 35 -5.58 22.70 -5.39
CA ASP A 35 -6.31 23.67 -6.22
C ASP A 35 -7.54 23.08 -6.97
N VAL A 36 -8.15 22.02 -6.44
CA VAL A 36 -9.32 21.35 -7.03
C VAL A 36 -10.61 21.83 -6.36
N LEU A 37 -11.63 22.09 -7.18
CA LEU A 37 -12.97 22.44 -6.69
C LEU A 37 -13.66 21.22 -6.08
N PHE A 38 -13.70 21.15 -4.75
CA PHE A 38 -14.43 20.12 -4.02
C PHE A 38 -15.87 20.56 -3.72
N GLY A 39 -16.74 20.32 -4.69
CA GLY A 39 -18.16 20.60 -4.59
C GLY A 39 -18.94 19.58 -3.76
N GLU A 40 -20.23 19.86 -3.56
CA GLU A 40 -21.13 18.97 -2.81
C GLU A 40 -21.29 17.59 -3.47
N GLN A 41 -21.25 17.54 -4.81
CA GLN A 41 -21.34 16.30 -5.56
C GLN A 41 -20.09 15.43 -5.37
N GLN A 42 -18.89 16.00 -5.55
CA GLN A 42 -17.62 15.29 -5.35
C GLN A 42 -17.52 14.75 -3.92
N ARG A 43 -17.92 15.55 -2.94
CA ARG A 43 -17.97 15.14 -1.54
C ARG A 43 -18.85 13.92 -1.33
N ARG A 44 -20.07 13.96 -1.86
CA ARG A 44 -21.03 12.86 -1.72
C ARG A 44 -20.52 11.58 -2.37
N GLU A 45 -20.00 11.70 -3.58
CA GLU A 45 -19.49 10.56 -4.35
C GLU A 45 -18.27 9.91 -3.68
N ALA A 46 -17.38 10.72 -3.10
CA ALA A 46 -16.23 10.24 -2.34
C ALA A 46 -16.64 9.55 -1.03
N LEU A 47 -17.57 10.14 -0.27
CA LEU A 47 -18.09 9.51 0.95
C LEU A 47 -18.77 8.17 0.65
N GLU A 48 -19.61 8.11 -0.39
CA GLU A 48 -20.24 6.85 -0.84
C GLU A 48 -19.19 5.78 -1.18
N LEU A 49 -18.05 6.18 -1.76
CA LEU A 49 -16.98 5.27 -2.15
C LEU A 49 -16.26 4.69 -0.92
N PHE A 50 -15.88 5.53 0.06
CA PHE A 50 -15.24 5.06 1.30
C PHE A 50 -16.20 4.29 2.21
N GLU A 51 -17.47 4.69 2.27
CA GLU A 51 -18.51 3.87 2.92
C GLU A 51 -18.65 2.50 2.24
N GLY A 52 -18.59 2.47 0.90
CA GLY A 52 -18.56 1.23 0.13
C GLY A 52 -17.35 0.36 0.47
N TYR A 53 -16.17 0.98 0.64
CA TYR A 53 -14.92 0.31 1.00
C TYR A 53 -15.04 -0.41 2.34
N ILE A 54 -15.38 0.32 3.41
CA ILE A 54 -15.53 -0.28 4.75
C ILE A 54 -16.65 -1.34 4.78
N ARG A 55 -17.74 -1.13 4.04
CA ARG A 55 -18.85 -2.10 3.93
C ARG A 55 -18.49 -3.36 3.15
N SER A 56 -17.37 -3.34 2.41
CA SER A 56 -16.93 -4.52 1.65
C SER A 56 -16.36 -5.61 2.56
N VAL A 57 -15.79 -5.24 3.71
CA VAL A 57 -15.25 -6.20 4.70
C VAL A 57 -16.30 -7.21 5.15
N PRO A 58 -17.42 -6.82 5.80
CA PRO A 58 -18.41 -7.80 6.26
C PRO A 58 -19.05 -8.59 5.11
N LYS A 59 -19.18 -7.99 3.91
CA LYS A 59 -19.72 -8.70 2.73
C LYS A 59 -18.80 -9.82 2.27
N LEU A 60 -17.51 -9.54 2.14
CA LEU A 60 -16.51 -10.54 1.72
C LEU A 60 -16.40 -11.66 2.75
N LEU A 61 -16.37 -11.33 4.04
CA LEU A 61 -16.36 -12.33 5.12
C LEU A 61 -17.62 -13.19 5.11
N ALA A 62 -18.81 -12.58 4.95
CA ALA A 62 -20.07 -13.33 4.87
C ALA A 62 -20.08 -14.29 3.67
N ALA A 63 -19.59 -13.84 2.51
CA ALA A 63 -19.50 -14.65 1.30
C ALA A 63 -18.49 -15.80 1.45
N ALA A 64 -17.29 -15.53 1.98
CA ALA A 64 -16.26 -16.53 2.26
C ALA A 64 -16.75 -17.58 3.27
N GLY A 65 -17.40 -17.13 4.34
CA GLY A 65 -18.03 -17.98 5.33
C GLY A 65 -19.08 -18.89 4.69
N ALA A 66 -20.05 -18.31 3.98
CA ALA A 66 -21.12 -19.06 3.31
C ALA A 66 -20.59 -20.07 2.27
N ALA A 67 -19.54 -19.70 1.53
CA ALA A 67 -18.87 -20.59 0.57
C ALA A 67 -18.20 -21.80 1.23
N SER A 68 -17.77 -21.67 2.48
CA SER A 68 -17.08 -22.74 3.21
C SER A 68 -18.02 -23.68 3.97
N VAL A 69 -19.28 -23.30 4.21
CA VAL A 69 -20.23 -24.09 5.02
C VAL A 69 -20.44 -25.49 4.43
N GLY A 70 -20.30 -26.51 5.28
CA GLY A 70 -20.47 -27.92 4.91
C GLY A 70 -19.31 -28.48 4.08
N THR A 71 -18.22 -27.72 3.93
CA THR A 71 -17.01 -28.17 3.25
C THR A 71 -15.92 -28.54 4.26
N PRO A 72 -14.93 -29.37 3.90
CA PRO A 72 -13.75 -29.64 4.71
C PRO A 72 -12.95 -28.42 5.18
N VAL A 73 -13.13 -27.25 4.54
CA VAL A 73 -12.38 -26.03 4.87
C VAL A 73 -13.13 -25.08 5.80
N GLU A 74 -14.35 -25.41 6.24
CA GLU A 74 -15.20 -24.52 7.06
C GLU A 74 -14.48 -24.01 8.33
N GLU A 75 -13.86 -24.90 9.10
CA GLU A 75 -13.17 -24.54 10.34
C GLU A 75 -11.90 -23.72 10.06
N ILE A 76 -11.18 -24.04 8.98
CA ILE A 76 -9.95 -23.36 8.58
C ILE A 76 -10.29 -21.95 8.09
N MET A 77 -11.32 -21.81 7.24
CA MET A 77 -11.81 -20.53 6.75
C MET A 77 -12.28 -19.64 7.91
N THR A 78 -12.96 -20.21 8.91
CA THR A 78 -13.35 -19.47 10.12
C THR A 78 -12.14 -18.87 10.84
N LYS A 79 -11.02 -19.59 10.93
CA LYS A 79 -9.78 -19.09 11.55
C LYS A 79 -9.13 -17.99 10.70
N VAL A 80 -9.12 -18.14 9.37
CA VAL A 80 -8.61 -17.10 8.45
C VAL A 80 -9.45 -15.83 8.56
N MET A 81 -10.77 -15.94 8.54
CA MET A 81 -11.69 -14.80 8.71
C MET A 81 -11.49 -14.11 10.06
N ARG A 82 -11.28 -14.88 11.15
CA ARG A 82 -11.00 -14.31 12.47
C ARG A 82 -9.72 -13.48 12.46
N ALA A 83 -8.68 -13.93 11.79
CA ALA A 83 -7.45 -13.17 11.68
C ALA A 83 -7.65 -11.87 10.89
N ALA A 84 -8.46 -11.91 9.81
CA ALA A 84 -8.78 -10.72 9.00
C ALA A 84 -9.52 -9.62 9.78
N VAL A 85 -10.20 -9.95 10.88
CA VAL A 85 -10.96 -8.98 11.70
C VAL A 85 -10.34 -8.74 13.07
N ALA A 86 -9.13 -9.26 13.32
CA ALA A 86 -8.50 -9.16 14.63
C ALA A 86 -8.19 -7.69 15.01
N TYR A 87 -7.86 -6.87 14.02
CA TYR A 87 -7.52 -5.45 14.22
C TYR A 87 -8.72 -4.62 14.70
N TRP A 88 -9.94 -4.91 14.20
CA TRP A 88 -11.19 -4.26 14.60
C TRP A 88 -11.54 -4.40 16.10
N GLU A 89 -10.93 -5.35 16.81
CA GLU A 89 -11.18 -5.55 18.24
C GLU A 89 -10.41 -4.56 19.14
N GLU A 90 -9.49 -3.77 18.57
CA GLU A 90 -8.62 -2.83 19.29
C GLU A 90 -9.12 -1.38 19.15
N PRO A 91 -9.88 -0.82 20.12
CA PRO A 91 -10.53 0.50 19.99
C PRO A 91 -9.58 1.72 20.10
N GLU A 92 -8.29 1.50 20.40
CA GLU A 92 -7.22 2.52 20.38
C GLU A 92 -6.09 2.02 19.48
N ASP A 93 -6.46 1.71 18.24
CA ASP A 93 -5.56 1.35 17.16
C ASP A 93 -4.88 2.59 16.56
N LEU A 94 -4.33 2.46 15.34
CA LEU A 94 -3.51 3.52 14.74
C LEU A 94 -4.35 4.77 14.38
N VAL A 95 -5.64 4.61 14.05
CA VAL A 95 -6.55 5.73 13.77
C VAL A 95 -7.82 5.61 14.63
N PRO A 96 -8.08 6.56 15.56
CA PRO A 96 -9.22 6.41 16.47
C PRO A 96 -10.59 6.28 15.77
N ASP A 97 -11.32 5.21 16.08
CA ASP A 97 -12.73 4.94 15.71
C ASP A 97 -13.67 6.14 15.86
N ALA A 98 -13.40 7.00 16.84
CA ALA A 98 -14.19 8.20 17.12
C ALA A 98 -14.24 9.18 15.94
N LEU A 99 -13.35 9.05 14.95
CA LEU A 99 -13.32 9.83 13.71
C LEU A 99 -14.34 9.35 12.66
N GLY A 100 -15.17 8.35 12.98
CA GLY A 100 -16.24 7.89 12.10
C GLY A 100 -15.68 7.10 10.92
N VAL A 101 -16.13 7.40 9.69
CA VAL A 101 -15.68 6.65 8.50
C VAL A 101 -14.17 6.79 8.29
N LEU A 102 -13.58 7.95 8.60
CA LEU A 102 -12.13 8.15 8.55
C LEU A 102 -11.39 7.24 9.55
N GLY A 103 -11.99 7.01 10.72
CA GLY A 103 -11.43 6.16 11.76
C GLY A 103 -11.39 4.68 11.37
N LEU A 104 -12.37 4.19 10.61
CA LEU A 104 -12.42 2.78 10.20
C LEU A 104 -11.67 2.47 8.89
N LEU A 105 -10.90 3.41 8.34
CA LEU A 105 -10.21 3.19 7.07
C LEU A 105 -9.02 2.23 7.21
N ASP A 106 -8.27 2.32 8.29
CA ASP A 106 -7.14 1.42 8.59
C ASP A 106 -7.62 0.01 8.94
N ASP A 107 -8.70 -0.11 9.72
CA ASP A 107 -9.41 -1.37 9.96
C ASP A 107 -9.80 -2.08 8.65
N ALA A 108 -10.48 -1.34 7.77
CA ALA A 108 -10.94 -1.87 6.50
C ALA A 108 -9.77 -2.22 5.58
N TYR A 109 -8.74 -1.36 5.55
CA TYR A 109 -7.52 -1.60 4.81
C TYR A 109 -6.83 -2.89 5.27
N TYR A 110 -6.64 -3.07 6.58
CA TYR A 110 -6.05 -4.28 7.15
C TYR A 110 -6.82 -5.54 6.73
N SER A 111 -8.15 -5.56 6.89
CA SER A 111 -8.97 -6.71 6.54
C SER A 111 -8.95 -7.02 5.05
N LEU A 112 -9.12 -6.01 4.21
CA LEU A 112 -9.16 -6.17 2.75
C LEU A 112 -7.81 -6.63 2.23
N ARG A 113 -6.71 -6.02 2.71
CA ARG A 113 -5.35 -6.41 2.33
C ARG A 113 -5.05 -7.84 2.72
N MET A 114 -5.44 -8.26 3.92
CA MET A 114 -5.28 -9.64 4.35
C MET A 114 -6.06 -10.61 3.45
N MET A 115 -7.32 -10.31 3.15
CA MET A 115 -8.13 -11.17 2.28
C MET A 115 -7.63 -11.19 0.82
N GLN A 116 -7.10 -10.08 0.31
CA GLN A 116 -6.47 -10.03 -1.02
C GLN A 116 -5.23 -10.93 -1.06
N LEU A 117 -4.34 -10.85 -0.09
CA LEU A 117 -3.15 -11.73 -0.02
C LEU A 117 -3.53 -13.21 0.09
N VAL A 118 -4.56 -13.54 0.87
CA VAL A 118 -5.11 -14.91 0.92
C VAL A 118 -5.63 -15.32 -0.46
N SER A 119 -6.38 -14.45 -1.14
CA SER A 119 -6.91 -14.69 -2.49
C SER A 119 -5.79 -14.90 -3.51
N GLU A 120 -4.73 -14.08 -3.48
CA GLU A 120 -3.55 -14.18 -4.33
C GLU A 120 -2.84 -15.52 -4.14
N ARG A 121 -2.61 -15.94 -2.89
CA ARG A 121 -2.01 -17.23 -2.58
C ARG A 121 -2.88 -18.41 -3.01
N LEU A 122 -4.19 -18.35 -2.76
CA LEU A 122 -5.14 -19.36 -3.24
C LEU A 122 -5.13 -19.47 -4.77
N GLN A 123 -5.03 -18.34 -5.46
CA GLN A 123 -5.01 -18.31 -6.92
C GLN A 123 -3.71 -18.90 -7.47
N ALA A 124 -2.57 -18.57 -6.86
CA ALA A 124 -1.26 -19.05 -7.26
C ALA A 124 -1.08 -20.56 -7.00
N GLU A 125 -1.57 -21.06 -5.86
CA GLU A 125 -1.27 -22.43 -5.39
C GLU A 125 -2.41 -23.42 -5.64
N ALA A 126 -3.67 -22.97 -5.66
CA ALA A 126 -4.86 -23.82 -5.82
C ALA A 126 -5.77 -23.41 -7.00
N GLY A 127 -5.46 -22.32 -7.72
CA GLY A 127 -6.27 -21.82 -8.83
C GLY A 127 -7.67 -21.34 -8.43
N GLN A 128 -7.86 -20.99 -7.15
CA GLN A 128 -9.11 -20.47 -6.60
C GLN A 128 -8.95 -18.98 -6.28
N THR A 129 -9.96 -18.18 -6.59
CA THR A 129 -9.99 -16.75 -6.27
C THR A 129 -11.03 -16.50 -5.18
N LEU A 130 -10.66 -15.80 -4.11
CA LEU A 130 -11.58 -15.43 -3.03
C LEU A 130 -12.25 -14.07 -3.28
N ILE A 131 -11.55 -13.12 -3.89
CA ILE A 131 -12.05 -11.78 -4.23
C ILE A 131 -12.00 -11.60 -5.75
N ALA A 132 -13.15 -11.37 -6.38
CA ALA A 132 -13.23 -11.24 -7.84
C ALA A 132 -12.63 -9.92 -8.37
N GLU A 133 -12.72 -8.88 -7.55
CA GLU A 133 -12.46 -7.50 -7.94
C GLU A 133 -11.03 -7.08 -7.60
N ASP A 134 -10.44 -6.27 -8.48
CA ASP A 134 -9.17 -5.61 -8.21
C ASP A 134 -9.41 -4.34 -7.40
N LEU A 135 -8.94 -4.34 -6.14
CA LEU A 135 -9.09 -3.20 -5.23
C LEU A 135 -7.86 -2.31 -5.19
N SER A 136 -6.80 -2.60 -5.96
CA SER A 136 -5.50 -1.91 -5.91
C SER A 136 -5.62 -0.39 -6.05
N ALA A 137 -6.50 0.07 -6.95
CA ALA A 137 -6.77 1.50 -7.16
C ALA A 137 -7.31 2.19 -5.90
N LEU A 138 -8.17 1.50 -5.15
CA LEU A 138 -8.80 2.03 -3.95
C LEU A 138 -7.86 1.91 -2.76
N ASP A 139 -7.08 0.83 -2.68
CA ASP A 139 -6.03 0.67 -1.67
C ASP A 139 -4.98 1.77 -1.79
N ALA A 140 -4.59 2.15 -3.01
CA ALA A 140 -3.67 3.25 -3.24
C ALA A 140 -4.22 4.58 -2.70
N VAL A 141 -5.52 4.85 -2.89
CA VAL A 141 -6.13 6.08 -2.34
C VAL A 141 -6.26 6.01 -0.82
N VAL A 142 -6.60 4.85 -0.26
CA VAL A 142 -6.68 4.68 1.19
C VAL A 142 -5.31 4.84 1.82
N ARG A 143 -4.24 4.31 1.20
CA ARG A 143 -2.85 4.56 1.61
C ARG A 143 -2.49 6.03 1.61
N ASP A 144 -2.88 6.75 0.57
CA ASP A 144 -2.63 8.20 0.47
C ASP A 144 -3.38 9.00 1.55
N ILE A 145 -4.56 8.55 1.96
CA ILE A 145 -5.35 9.17 3.04
C ILE A 145 -4.74 8.88 4.41
N LEU A 146 -4.39 7.62 4.66
CA LEU A 146 -3.84 7.14 5.94
C LEU A 146 -2.39 7.59 6.16
N GLY A 147 -1.63 7.77 5.06
CA GLY A 147 -0.20 8.06 5.07
C GLY A 147 0.64 6.78 5.01
N THR A 148 1.78 6.89 4.32
CA THR A 148 2.70 5.77 4.05
C THR A 148 3.20 5.11 5.34
N ASP A 149 3.68 5.90 6.30
CA ASP A 149 4.17 5.41 7.60
C ASP A 149 3.16 4.50 8.32
N LEU A 150 1.88 4.88 8.30
CA LEU A 150 0.81 4.11 8.95
C LEU A 150 0.49 2.85 8.16
N THR A 151 0.43 2.95 6.83
CA THR A 151 0.11 1.80 5.99
C THR A 151 1.23 0.77 5.92
N ASP A 152 2.49 1.16 6.06
CA ASP A 152 3.63 0.24 6.14
C ASP A 152 3.55 -0.59 7.43
N VAL A 153 3.19 0.03 8.56
CA VAL A 153 2.93 -0.68 9.82
C VAL A 153 1.74 -1.65 9.66
N LEU A 154 0.66 -1.23 9.00
CA LEU A 154 -0.48 -2.10 8.74
C LEU A 154 -0.10 -3.28 7.84
N ASP A 155 0.70 -3.08 6.81
CA ASP A 155 1.18 -4.16 5.94
C ASP A 155 2.03 -5.17 6.71
N ASP A 156 2.94 -4.70 7.58
CA ASP A 156 3.74 -5.56 8.45
C ASP A 156 2.84 -6.39 9.38
N LEU A 157 1.81 -5.76 9.96
CA LEU A 157 0.82 -6.44 10.79
C LEU A 157 0.01 -7.47 9.98
N VAL A 158 -0.36 -7.16 8.74
CA VAL A 158 -1.04 -8.08 7.84
C VAL A 158 -0.14 -9.28 7.54
N ILE A 159 1.13 -9.08 7.21
CA ILE A 159 2.10 -10.17 6.94
C ILE A 159 2.28 -11.06 8.16
N LEU A 160 2.40 -10.46 9.35
CA LEU A 160 2.48 -11.19 10.62
C LEU A 160 1.20 -12.01 10.86
N SER A 161 0.03 -11.43 10.58
CA SER A 161 -1.26 -12.08 10.80
C SER A 161 -1.47 -13.23 9.82
N LEU A 162 -1.07 -13.04 8.56
CA LEU A 162 -1.10 -14.06 7.51
C LEU A 162 -0.20 -15.25 7.85
N SER A 163 0.98 -14.99 8.41
CA SER A 163 1.92 -16.04 8.84
C SER A 163 1.39 -16.89 10.01
N ASN A 164 0.48 -16.33 10.81
CA ASN A 164 -0.16 -17.04 11.94
C ASN A 164 -1.52 -17.65 11.58
N ALA A 165 -2.11 -17.27 10.44
CA ALA A 165 -3.35 -17.83 9.95
C ALA A 165 -3.10 -19.18 9.24
N PRO A 166 -4.04 -20.14 9.29
CA PRO A 166 -3.87 -21.47 8.70
C PRO A 166 -4.09 -21.46 7.17
N VAL A 167 -3.45 -20.53 6.45
CA VAL A 167 -3.60 -20.38 4.99
C VAL A 167 -2.96 -21.55 4.24
N ASP A 168 -1.82 -22.05 4.71
CA ASP A 168 -1.18 -23.22 4.10
C ASP A 168 -2.06 -24.47 4.25
N GLU A 169 -2.72 -24.63 5.40
CA GLU A 169 -3.67 -25.72 5.65
C GLU A 169 -4.91 -25.58 4.76
N LEU A 170 -5.39 -24.34 4.55
CA LEU A 170 -6.50 -24.04 3.65
C LEU A 170 -6.16 -24.47 2.21
N ILE A 171 -4.99 -24.05 1.71
CA ILE A 171 -4.51 -24.36 0.35
C ILE A 171 -4.35 -25.88 0.18
N ALA A 172 -3.69 -26.55 1.14
CA ALA A 172 -3.49 -27.99 1.10
C ALA A 172 -4.83 -28.74 1.07
N THR A 173 -5.79 -28.34 1.91
CA THR A 173 -7.10 -28.98 1.98
C THR A 173 -7.91 -28.79 0.69
N LEU A 174 -7.83 -27.62 0.06
CA LEU A 174 -8.46 -27.38 -1.26
C LEU A 174 -7.80 -28.21 -2.36
N GLY A 175 -6.46 -28.34 -2.35
CA GLY A 175 -5.72 -29.18 -3.29
C GLY A 175 -6.09 -30.67 -3.18
N ASP A 176 -6.23 -31.17 -1.96
CA ASP A 176 -6.63 -32.56 -1.69
C ASP A 176 -8.09 -32.84 -2.08
N HIS A 177 -8.92 -31.80 -2.13
CA HIS A 177 -10.35 -31.89 -2.42
C HIS A 177 -10.72 -31.09 -3.68
N SER A 178 -10.18 -31.52 -4.82
CA SER A 178 -10.39 -30.97 -6.18
C SER A 178 -11.85 -30.73 -6.66
N GLY A 179 -12.87 -31.05 -5.86
CA GLY A 179 -14.27 -30.71 -6.09
C GLY A 179 -14.80 -29.51 -5.28
N ILE A 180 -14.01 -28.94 -4.37
CA ILE A 180 -14.37 -27.74 -3.62
C ILE A 180 -13.99 -26.52 -4.46
N SER A 181 -14.94 -25.63 -4.68
CA SER A 181 -14.69 -24.31 -5.24
C SER A 181 -15.28 -23.27 -4.30
N LEU A 182 -14.46 -22.29 -3.96
CA LEU A 182 -14.90 -21.11 -3.24
C LEU A 182 -15.24 -20.08 -4.32
N PRO A 183 -16.52 -19.77 -4.57
CA PRO A 183 -16.87 -18.72 -5.52
C PRO A 183 -16.25 -17.41 -5.04
N PRO A 184 -15.68 -16.60 -5.96
CA PRO A 184 -15.12 -15.33 -5.58
C PRO A 184 -16.25 -14.42 -5.09
N ALA A 185 -15.99 -13.71 -4.01
CA ALA A 185 -16.92 -12.75 -3.44
C ALA A 185 -16.80 -11.40 -4.15
N GLU A 186 -17.95 -10.75 -4.34
CA GLU A 186 -18.06 -9.38 -4.85
C GLU A 186 -18.04 -8.39 -3.68
N THR A 187 -17.55 -7.18 -3.93
CA THR A 187 -17.54 -6.11 -2.92
C THR A 187 -18.81 -5.27 -2.99
N SER A 188 -18.82 -4.11 -2.32
CA SER A 188 -19.92 -3.15 -2.43
C SER A 188 -20.03 -2.47 -3.79
N PHE A 189 -19.06 -2.64 -4.69
CA PHE A 189 -18.97 -1.95 -5.98
C PHE A 189 -19.52 -2.73 -7.17
N ALA A 190 -20.17 -3.87 -6.92
CA ALA A 190 -20.63 -4.84 -7.91
C ALA A 190 -21.09 -4.25 -9.26
N GLY A 191 -20.43 -4.70 -10.33
CA GLY A 191 -20.77 -4.36 -11.72
C GLY A 191 -20.15 -3.08 -12.27
N VAL A 192 -19.32 -2.38 -11.49
CA VAL A 192 -18.54 -1.21 -11.93
C VAL A 192 -17.07 -1.43 -11.59
N SER A 193 -16.17 -1.03 -12.49
CA SER A 193 -14.72 -1.12 -12.24
C SER A 193 -14.32 -0.20 -11.09
N VAL A 194 -13.56 -0.72 -10.11
CA VAL A 194 -13.03 0.07 -9.00
C VAL A 194 -12.08 1.17 -9.51
N GLN A 195 -11.27 0.87 -10.53
CA GLN A 195 -10.45 1.87 -11.22
C GLN A 195 -11.30 3.02 -11.78
N GLU A 196 -12.40 2.71 -12.48
CA GLU A 196 -13.28 3.72 -13.05
C GLU A 196 -13.99 4.52 -11.95
N LEU A 197 -14.34 3.90 -10.82
CA LEU A 197 -14.92 4.58 -9.66
C LEU A 197 -13.93 5.55 -9.03
N VAL A 198 -12.67 5.13 -8.85
CA VAL A 198 -11.61 5.99 -8.29
C VAL A 198 -11.31 7.16 -9.23
N GLU A 199 -11.14 6.91 -10.52
CA GLU A 199 -10.92 7.98 -11.51
C GLU A 199 -12.09 8.98 -11.56
N ALA A 200 -13.34 8.45 -11.58
CA ALA A 200 -14.52 9.30 -11.67
C ALA A 200 -14.79 10.09 -10.38
N ARG A 201 -14.59 9.48 -9.20
CA ARG A 201 -15.05 10.02 -7.92
C ARG A 201 -13.95 10.57 -7.03
N LEU A 202 -12.68 10.22 -7.24
CA LEU A 202 -11.57 10.58 -6.36
C LEU A 202 -10.41 11.26 -7.06
N SER A 203 -10.52 11.59 -8.36
CA SER A 203 -9.50 12.33 -9.11
C SER A 203 -9.07 13.68 -8.49
N PHE A 204 -9.80 14.18 -7.49
CA PHE A 204 -9.44 15.36 -6.70
C PHE A 204 -8.67 15.05 -5.41
N ALA A 205 -8.89 13.88 -4.81
CA ALA A 205 -8.29 13.44 -3.53
C ALA A 205 -6.92 12.84 -3.79
N THR A 206 -6.90 12.09 -4.89
CA THR A 206 -5.75 11.83 -5.72
C THR A 206 -5.12 13.18 -6.11
N GLY A 207 -3.93 13.52 -5.61
CA GLY A 207 -3.17 14.65 -6.18
C GLY A 207 -2.99 14.47 -7.70
N PRO A 208 -2.37 15.40 -8.44
CA PRO A 208 -2.08 15.21 -9.87
C PRO A 208 -1.33 13.89 -10.21
N ASN A 209 -0.86 13.14 -9.20
CA ASN A 209 -0.21 11.84 -9.28
C ASN A 209 -1.05 10.61 -8.92
N ALA A 210 -2.28 10.70 -8.42
CA ALA A 210 -2.98 9.49 -7.94
C ALA A 210 -3.94 8.85 -8.97
N GLY A 211 -3.98 9.42 -10.18
CA GLY A 211 -4.23 8.69 -11.42
C GLY A 211 -2.96 8.18 -12.12
N ALA A 212 -1.78 8.32 -11.49
CA ALA A 212 -0.48 7.96 -12.05
C ALA A 212 0.28 6.96 -11.16
N TYR A 213 -0.39 5.89 -10.74
CA TYR A 213 0.27 4.59 -10.62
C TYR A 213 0.26 3.86 -11.98
N THR A 214 0.65 4.60 -13.02
CA THR A 214 1.52 4.13 -14.10
C THR A 214 2.20 5.36 -14.70
N VAL A 215 3.53 5.34 -14.65
CA VAL A 215 4.47 6.05 -15.54
C VAL A 215 3.98 7.41 -16.05
N GLY A 216 4.21 8.43 -15.22
CA GLY A 216 4.96 9.56 -15.74
C GLY A 216 4.31 10.93 -15.80
N GLY A 217 5.12 11.93 -15.45
CA GLY A 217 4.76 13.32 -15.69
C GLY A 217 5.14 14.39 -14.66
N LYS A 218 6.23 14.21 -13.89
CA LYS A 218 7.23 15.26 -13.52
C LYS A 218 8.13 14.88 -12.33
N ARG A 219 7.80 13.84 -11.55
CA ARG A 219 8.73 13.18 -10.61
C ARG A 219 9.73 12.24 -11.31
N GLU A 220 9.36 11.69 -12.47
CA GLU A 220 10.23 10.90 -13.37
C GLU A 220 11.62 11.54 -13.56
N GLY A 221 11.72 12.87 -13.71
CA GLY A 221 13.02 13.48 -13.98
C GLY A 221 14.01 13.48 -12.80
N LEU A 222 13.55 13.40 -11.55
CA LEU A 222 14.43 13.38 -10.38
C LEU A 222 14.73 11.96 -9.97
N GLU A 223 13.69 11.14 -9.78
CA GLU A 223 13.84 9.76 -9.33
C GLU A 223 14.59 8.95 -10.38
N ASP A 224 14.22 9.02 -11.67
CA ASP A 224 14.94 8.30 -12.74
C ASP A 224 16.39 8.78 -12.85
N ALA A 225 16.64 10.08 -12.68
CA ALA A 225 18.01 10.61 -12.71
C ALA A 225 18.84 10.14 -11.52
N LEU A 226 18.24 10.01 -10.33
CA LEU A 226 18.91 9.47 -9.15
C LEU A 226 19.15 7.97 -9.30
N ILE A 227 18.17 7.22 -9.83
CA ILE A 227 18.30 5.80 -10.15
C ILE A 227 19.45 5.59 -11.16
N ASP A 228 19.48 6.35 -12.25
CA ASP A 228 20.57 6.30 -13.25
C ASP A 228 21.95 6.59 -12.63
N ILE A 229 22.04 7.59 -11.74
CA ILE A 229 23.29 7.93 -11.06
C ILE A 229 23.74 6.80 -10.13
N LEU A 230 22.81 6.20 -9.38
CA LEU A 230 23.10 5.13 -8.42
C LEU A 230 23.40 3.81 -9.14
N ASP A 231 22.68 3.47 -10.21
CA ASP A 231 22.96 2.29 -11.05
C ASP A 231 24.35 2.38 -11.68
N ASN A 232 24.71 3.56 -12.22
CA ASN A 232 26.05 3.81 -12.75
C ASN A 232 27.13 3.68 -11.66
N LEU A 233 26.85 4.13 -10.44
CA LEU A 233 27.72 3.99 -9.29
C LEU A 233 27.89 2.51 -8.90
N CYS A 234 26.80 1.74 -8.85
CA CYS A 234 26.78 0.30 -8.60
C CYS A 234 27.62 -0.45 -9.64
N GLY A 235 27.42 -0.19 -10.93
CA GLY A 235 28.17 -0.82 -12.01
C GLY A 235 29.68 -0.56 -11.90
N LYS A 236 30.08 0.71 -11.71
CA LYS A 236 31.50 1.09 -11.60
C LYS A 236 32.18 0.51 -10.36
N LEU A 237 31.47 0.39 -9.24
CA LEU A 237 32.00 -0.23 -8.03
C LEU A 237 32.02 -1.75 -8.15
N GLY A 238 30.95 -2.37 -8.67
CA GLY A 238 30.83 -3.82 -8.87
C GLY A 238 31.90 -4.38 -9.81
N GLU A 239 32.13 -3.74 -10.96
CA GLU A 239 33.21 -4.11 -11.89
C GLU A 239 34.60 -4.11 -11.22
N ARG A 240 34.82 -3.17 -10.29
CA ARG A 240 36.10 -3.00 -9.58
C ARG A 240 36.27 -3.93 -8.39
N MET A 241 35.19 -4.27 -7.68
CA MET A 241 35.23 -5.23 -6.59
C MET A 241 35.46 -6.66 -7.09
N GLY A 242 35.08 -6.96 -8.34
CA GLY A 242 35.39 -8.22 -9.01
C GLY A 242 36.82 -8.33 -9.56
N GLU A 243 37.52 -7.21 -9.76
CA GLU A 243 38.91 -7.18 -10.20
C GLU A 243 39.88 -7.15 -9.01
N SER A 244 40.78 -8.15 -8.90
CA SER A 244 41.78 -8.27 -7.83
C SER A 244 42.88 -7.18 -7.81
N GLY A 245 42.60 -5.95 -8.26
CA GLY A 245 43.56 -4.86 -8.41
C GLY A 245 43.01 -3.44 -8.22
N GLY A 246 41.78 -3.27 -7.71
CA GLY A 246 41.25 -1.93 -7.40
C GLY A 246 42.07 -1.24 -6.30
N THR A 247 42.66 -0.08 -6.60
CA THR A 247 43.32 0.74 -5.57
C THR A 247 42.27 1.47 -4.75
N LEU A 248 42.50 1.62 -3.44
CA LEU A 248 41.61 2.39 -2.54
C LEU A 248 41.33 3.81 -3.08
N GLU A 249 42.34 4.43 -3.72
CA GLU A 249 42.24 5.76 -4.34
C GLU A 249 41.27 5.80 -5.53
N ALA A 250 41.15 4.71 -6.30
CA ALA A 250 40.24 4.66 -7.44
C ALA A 250 38.77 4.50 -7.00
N ASN A 251 38.53 3.66 -5.99
CA ASN A 251 37.19 3.49 -5.41
C ASN A 251 36.72 4.79 -4.75
N ASP A 252 37.61 5.45 -4.02
CA ASP A 252 37.33 6.74 -3.39
C ASP A 252 37.04 7.86 -4.42
N ALA A 253 37.70 7.84 -5.58
CA ALA A 253 37.38 8.77 -6.68
C ALA A 253 35.99 8.51 -7.29
N ILE A 254 35.60 7.24 -7.45
CA ILE A 254 34.27 6.84 -7.94
C ILE A 254 33.18 7.28 -6.95
N LEU A 255 33.40 7.03 -5.66
CA LEU A 255 32.47 7.44 -4.60
C LEU A 255 32.30 8.96 -4.54
N ARG A 256 33.40 9.72 -4.58
CA ARG A 256 33.33 11.19 -4.60
C ARG A 256 32.59 11.72 -5.81
N ALA A 257 32.75 11.10 -6.98
CA ALA A 257 32.02 11.47 -8.18
C ALA A 257 30.51 11.13 -8.07
N GLY A 258 30.16 9.96 -7.54
CA GLY A 258 28.77 9.54 -7.31
C GLY A 258 28.04 10.43 -6.31
N VAL A 259 28.65 10.68 -5.14
CA VAL A 259 28.13 11.59 -4.11
C VAL A 259 27.89 12.98 -4.69
N GLY A 260 28.86 13.53 -5.43
CA GLY A 260 28.73 14.84 -6.05
C GLY A 260 27.60 14.92 -7.08
N ALA A 261 27.36 13.85 -7.85
CA ALA A 261 26.28 13.79 -8.84
C ALA A 261 24.90 13.72 -8.17
N VAL A 262 24.74 12.89 -7.14
CA VAL A 262 23.50 12.81 -6.34
C VAL A 262 23.20 14.15 -5.67
N GLU A 263 24.21 14.75 -5.03
CA GLU A 263 24.07 16.04 -4.34
C GLU A 263 23.71 17.17 -5.29
N GLU A 264 24.36 17.27 -6.47
CA GLU A 264 24.01 18.29 -7.46
C GLU A 264 22.58 18.10 -7.97
N ARG A 265 22.15 16.86 -8.22
CA ARG A 265 20.81 16.59 -8.73
C ARG A 265 19.72 16.93 -7.71
N LEU A 266 19.91 16.55 -6.45
CA LEU A 266 19.00 16.93 -5.36
C LEU A 266 19.01 18.45 -5.13
N ARG A 267 20.17 19.11 -5.27
CA ARG A 267 20.30 20.56 -5.13
C ARG A 267 19.55 21.33 -6.22
N GLU A 268 19.61 20.85 -7.47
CA GLU A 268 18.85 21.41 -8.59
C GLU A 268 17.34 21.30 -8.37
N ALA A 269 16.89 20.20 -7.76
CA ALA A 269 15.46 19.94 -7.54
C ALA A 269 14.90 20.65 -6.30
N LEU A 270 15.62 20.60 -5.17
CA LEU A 270 15.15 21.07 -3.86
C LEU A 270 15.64 22.48 -3.50
N GLY A 271 16.62 23.01 -4.24
CA GLY A 271 17.27 24.29 -3.96
C GLY A 271 18.46 24.17 -2.99
N SER A 272 19.43 25.08 -3.11
CA SER A 272 20.73 25.01 -2.43
C SER A 272 20.72 25.21 -0.91
N ALA A 273 19.57 25.49 -0.31
CA ALA A 273 19.42 25.74 1.12
C ALA A 273 18.54 24.69 1.83
N HIS A 274 18.22 23.56 1.18
CA HIS A 274 17.40 22.52 1.80
C HIS A 274 18.12 21.92 3.02
N PRO A 275 17.51 21.94 4.23
CA PRO A 275 18.18 21.52 5.46
C PRO A 275 18.62 20.05 5.44
N ASP A 276 17.88 19.21 4.71
CA ASP A 276 18.07 17.76 4.71
C ASP A 276 18.82 17.22 3.49
N LEU A 277 19.38 18.10 2.65
CA LEU A 277 20.12 17.69 1.44
C LEU A 277 21.29 16.73 1.75
N SER A 278 22.07 17.04 2.79
CA SER A 278 23.21 16.20 3.19
C SER A 278 22.76 14.85 3.75
N LEU A 279 21.58 14.79 4.37
CA LEU A 279 21.02 13.56 4.93
C LEU A 279 20.53 12.65 3.80
N ALA A 280 19.78 13.19 2.83
CA ALA A 280 19.31 12.47 1.66
C ALA A 280 20.45 11.83 0.84
N VAL A 281 21.50 12.61 0.57
CA VAL A 281 22.71 12.10 -0.12
C VAL A 281 23.34 10.95 0.67
N SER A 282 23.39 11.06 2.00
CA SER A 282 23.97 10.03 2.86
C SER A 282 23.14 8.76 2.89
N LEU A 283 21.81 8.87 2.89
CA LEU A 283 20.90 7.72 2.87
C LEU A 283 20.97 6.97 1.53
N LEU A 284 20.92 7.68 0.40
CA LEU A 284 20.98 7.08 -0.94
C LEU A 284 22.32 6.39 -1.20
N VAL A 285 23.43 7.10 -1.00
CA VAL A 285 24.76 6.54 -1.28
C VAL A 285 25.14 5.52 -0.21
N GLY A 286 24.80 5.76 1.05
CA GLY A 286 25.04 4.83 2.15
C GLY A 286 24.32 3.51 1.96
N GLY A 287 23.03 3.54 1.58
CA GLY A 287 22.21 2.36 1.35
C GLY A 287 22.68 1.52 0.15
N VAL A 288 23.21 2.15 -0.91
CA VAL A 288 23.89 1.45 -2.01
C VAL A 288 25.15 0.75 -1.51
N LEU A 289 26.00 1.46 -0.76
CA LEU A 289 27.28 0.92 -0.33
C LEU A 289 27.12 -0.26 0.62
N GLU A 290 26.20 -0.15 1.58
CA GLU A 290 25.92 -1.21 2.55
C GLU A 290 25.61 -2.53 1.83
N ARG A 291 24.70 -2.49 0.85
CA ARG A 291 24.26 -3.67 0.09
C ARG A 291 25.35 -4.22 -0.83
N LEU A 292 26.10 -3.34 -1.51
CA LEU A 292 27.25 -3.78 -2.32
C LEU A 292 28.34 -4.45 -1.47
N PHE A 293 28.63 -3.92 -0.28
CA PHE A 293 29.60 -4.54 0.63
C PHE A 293 29.09 -5.82 1.29
N ALA A 294 27.76 -5.98 1.42
CA ALA A 294 27.12 -7.23 1.81
C ALA A 294 27.17 -8.30 0.69
N GLY A 295 27.56 -7.91 -0.54
CA GLY A 295 27.63 -8.81 -1.69
C GLY A 295 26.27 -9.01 -2.38
N GLU A 296 25.33 -8.10 -2.16
CA GLU A 296 24.02 -8.10 -2.82
C GLU A 296 24.13 -7.49 -4.22
N GLU A 297 23.43 -8.08 -5.19
CA GLU A 297 23.20 -7.45 -6.49
C GLU A 297 22.00 -6.52 -6.35
N LEU A 298 22.24 -5.22 -6.51
CA LEU A 298 21.20 -4.19 -6.55
C LEU A 298 20.62 -4.12 -7.96
N ASP A 299 19.34 -4.43 -8.10
CA ASP A 299 18.59 -4.20 -9.34
C ASP A 299 17.94 -2.81 -9.36
N VAL A 300 17.42 -2.44 -10.53
CA VAL A 300 16.79 -1.13 -10.77
C VAL A 300 15.57 -0.92 -9.88
N ASP A 301 14.82 -1.98 -9.57
CA ASP A 301 13.60 -1.90 -8.74
C ASP A 301 13.97 -1.61 -7.28
N GLN A 302 15.03 -2.23 -6.77
CA GLN A 302 15.56 -1.95 -5.43
C GLN A 302 16.13 -0.53 -5.32
N LEU A 303 16.81 -0.05 -6.35
CA LEU A 303 17.28 1.34 -6.43
C LEU A 303 16.10 2.31 -6.48
N ALA A 304 15.06 2.01 -7.25
CA ALA A 304 13.86 2.82 -7.36
C ALA A 304 13.15 2.96 -6.01
N ASN A 305 12.97 1.86 -5.29
CA ASN A 305 12.35 1.87 -3.96
C ASN A 305 13.14 2.72 -2.96
N MET A 306 14.48 2.61 -2.99
CA MET A 306 15.34 3.39 -2.10
C MET A 306 15.35 4.88 -2.45
N VAL A 307 15.36 5.20 -3.76
CA VAL A 307 15.27 6.58 -4.24
C VAL A 307 13.95 7.19 -3.82
N HIS A 308 12.84 6.49 -4.10
CA HIS A 308 11.50 6.91 -3.76
C HIS A 308 11.33 7.16 -2.25
N PHE A 309 11.78 6.22 -1.41
CA PHE A 309 11.76 6.36 0.06
C PHE A 309 12.47 7.62 0.55
N VAL A 310 13.65 7.92 0.00
CA VAL A 310 14.43 9.10 0.44
C VAL A 310 13.87 10.40 -0.15
N THR A 311 13.34 10.39 -1.37
CA THR A 311 12.78 11.60 -1.99
C THR A 311 11.41 11.96 -1.45
N ASP A 312 10.58 10.99 -1.07
CA ASP A 312 9.30 11.24 -0.40
C ASP A 312 9.50 11.86 0.99
N GLY A 313 10.55 11.48 1.71
CA GLY A 313 10.89 12.08 3.01
C GLY A 313 11.49 13.50 2.97
N LEU A 314 11.62 14.10 1.78
CA LEU A 314 12.18 15.45 1.58
C LEU A 314 11.11 16.51 1.27
N GLU A 315 9.83 16.14 1.24
CA GLU A 315 8.68 17.04 1.11
C GLU A 315 8.23 17.62 2.45
#